data_AF-A0A058ZJP1-F1
#
_entry.id   AF-A0A058ZJP1-F1
#
_cell.length_a   1.000
_cell.length_b   1.000
_cell.length_c   1.000
_cell.angle_alpha   90.00
_cell.angle_beta   90.00
_cell.angle_gamma   90.00
#
_symmetry.space_group_name_H-M   'P 1'
#
loop_
_entity.id
_entity.type
_entity.pdbx_description
1 polymer ?
#
loop_
_entity_poly.entity_id
_entity_poly.type
_entity_poly.pdbx_seq_one_letter_code
_entity_poly.pdbx_strand_id
1 'polypeptide(L)'
;MTTEDIGWGAKLEYGDPDHLVAFVSGWGQPGNQNFHFQPFANTLSQTKLFLRDHANCHYTKGIQGVTENEEESVEFLKYLLDKIGPKRVSFISGSLGSHATVLWGHKLGVDDIHLIGPVTDLMLGIEQERAYHPAFAESAKVAQQMVDEGYEYVNLREFMQANTDKVDCVDLYYGLDDQMDIDQAGNVEDLPHVRSTVYHRGDHFRVPMFVQRRDPVMSDRINADHVDKPKELRRARKTDPIELGYASVKLL
;
A
#
# COMPACT_ATOMS: atom_id res chain seq x y z
N MET A 1 19.59 -5.53 15.39
CA MET A 1 18.17 -5.17 15.56
C MET A 1 17.47 -6.34 16.20
N THR A 2 16.61 -6.09 17.17
CA THR A 2 15.80 -7.13 17.81
C THR A 2 14.60 -7.41 16.92
N THR A 3 14.25 -8.68 16.72
CA THR A 3 13.08 -9.10 15.95
C THR A 3 12.13 -9.92 16.82
N GLU A 4 10.84 -9.77 16.59
CA GLU A 4 9.76 -10.51 17.26
C GLU A 4 8.84 -11.09 16.19
N ASP A 5 8.78 -12.42 16.10
CA ASP A 5 7.79 -13.10 15.27
C ASP A 5 6.48 -13.17 16.05
N ILE A 6 5.47 -12.41 15.61
CA ILE A 6 4.15 -12.33 16.27
C ILE A 6 3.31 -13.53 15.89
N GLY A 7 3.43 -13.96 14.63
CA GLY A 7 2.77 -15.12 14.08
C GLY A 7 3.35 -15.42 12.69
N TRP A 8 2.80 -16.42 12.01
CA TRP A 8 3.32 -16.76 10.68
C TRP A 8 3.18 -15.60 9.69
N GLY A 9 2.09 -14.83 9.78
CA GLY A 9 1.77 -13.72 8.88
C GLY A 9 2.32 -12.36 9.31
N ALA A 10 2.92 -12.22 10.50
CA ALA A 10 3.39 -10.95 11.02
C ALA A 10 4.72 -11.04 11.77
N LYS A 11 5.61 -10.07 11.52
CA LYS A 11 6.90 -9.93 12.18
C LYS A 11 7.18 -8.46 12.48
N LEU A 12 7.72 -8.19 13.66
CA LEU A 12 8.18 -6.86 14.07
C LEU A 12 9.71 -6.83 14.14
N GLU A 13 10.32 -5.77 13.61
CA GLU A 13 11.75 -5.49 13.71
C GLU A 13 11.93 -4.12 14.35
N TYR A 14 12.59 -4.09 15.50
CA TYR A 14 12.75 -2.87 16.30
C TYR A 14 13.89 -2.00 15.76
N GLY A 15 13.58 -0.72 15.56
CA GLY A 15 14.49 0.34 15.13
C GLY A 15 14.20 1.63 15.88
N ASP A 16 14.12 2.76 15.17
CA ASP A 16 13.58 4.01 15.74
C ASP A 16 12.11 3.82 16.14
N PRO A 17 11.74 3.97 17.42
CA PRO A 17 10.37 3.79 17.88
C PRO A 17 9.45 4.98 17.55
N ASP A 18 10.00 6.15 17.22
CA ASP A 18 9.18 7.33 16.89
C ASP A 18 8.49 7.20 15.52
N HIS A 19 8.94 6.26 14.68
CA HIS A 19 8.36 6.01 13.36
C HIS A 19 8.20 4.51 13.12
N LEU A 20 6.95 4.08 12.93
CA LEU A 20 6.62 2.73 12.48
C LEU A 20 6.39 2.71 10.96
N VAL A 21 7.06 1.80 10.26
CA VAL A 21 6.82 1.50 8.84
C VAL A 21 6.22 0.11 8.71
N ALA A 22 4.96 0.02 8.28
CA ALA A 22 4.29 -1.25 8.02
C ALA A 22 4.39 -1.64 6.54
N PHE A 23 4.98 -2.79 6.27
CA PHE A 23 5.08 -3.40 4.95
C PHE A 23 4.01 -4.46 4.76
N VAL A 24 3.05 -4.19 3.88
CA VAL A 24 1.95 -5.10 3.56
C VAL A 24 2.24 -5.79 2.22
N SER A 25 2.40 -7.10 2.26
CA SER A 25 2.77 -7.89 1.08
C SER A 25 1.61 -7.95 0.08
N GLY A 26 1.91 -7.72 -1.20
CA GLY A 26 1.06 -8.13 -2.32
C GLY A 26 1.02 -9.65 -2.54
N TRP A 27 0.70 -10.05 -3.77
CA TRP A 27 0.62 -11.47 -4.14
C TRP A 27 1.96 -12.18 -3.92
N GLY A 28 1.94 -13.21 -3.07
CA GLY A 28 3.10 -14.04 -2.77
C GLY A 28 2.91 -15.46 -3.27
N GLN A 29 4.00 -16.12 -3.70
CA GLN A 29 3.93 -17.56 -3.93
C GLN A 29 3.73 -18.29 -2.59
N PRO A 30 2.78 -19.24 -2.48
CA PRO A 30 2.53 -20.00 -1.25
C PRO A 30 3.75 -20.78 -0.69
N GLY A 31 4.86 -20.90 -1.43
CA GLY A 31 6.10 -21.48 -0.91
C GLY A 31 7.08 -20.47 -0.29
N ASN A 32 6.86 -19.17 -0.52
CA ASN A 32 7.81 -18.14 -0.14
C ASN A 32 7.66 -17.74 1.32
N GLN A 33 8.69 -18.03 2.12
CA GLN A 33 8.71 -17.65 3.55
C GLN A 33 9.17 -16.22 3.79
N ASN A 34 9.56 -15.46 2.76
CA ASN A 34 10.00 -14.09 2.92
C ASN A 34 8.85 -13.09 2.86
N PHE A 35 8.93 -12.06 3.69
CA PHE A 35 8.07 -10.88 3.56
C PHE A 35 8.46 -10.07 2.33
N HIS A 36 7.48 -9.46 1.66
CA HIS A 36 7.77 -8.50 0.61
C HIS A 36 8.54 -7.31 1.18
N PHE A 37 9.28 -6.62 0.33
CA PHE A 37 10.06 -5.43 0.69
C PHE A 37 11.21 -5.67 1.68
N GLN A 38 11.47 -6.87 2.19
CA GLN A 38 12.56 -7.10 3.15
C GLN A 38 13.92 -6.53 2.68
N PRO A 39 14.35 -6.68 1.40
CA PRO A 39 15.59 -6.05 0.95
C PRO A 39 15.55 -4.52 0.98
N PHE A 40 14.41 -3.91 0.65
CA PHE A 40 14.22 -2.46 0.70
C PHE A 40 14.18 -1.96 2.15
N ALA A 41 13.47 -2.68 3.02
CA ALA A 41 13.34 -2.36 4.43
C ALA A 41 14.68 -2.36 5.19
N ASN A 42 15.69 -3.08 4.69
CA ASN A 42 17.04 -3.04 5.26
C ASN A 42 17.75 -1.68 5.07
N THR A 43 17.24 -0.82 4.17
CA THR A 43 17.75 0.55 3.98
C THR A 43 17.16 1.55 4.96
N LEU A 44 16.17 1.13 5.75
CA LEU A 44 15.44 1.96 6.71
C LEU A 44 15.88 1.65 8.14
N SER A 45 15.90 2.66 9.01
CA SER A 45 16.29 2.54 10.43
C SER A 45 15.10 2.51 11.41
N GLN A 46 13.89 2.74 10.90
CA GLN A 46 12.62 2.76 11.63
C GLN A 46 12.28 1.41 12.27
N THR A 47 11.33 1.42 13.20
CA THR A 47 10.62 0.20 13.58
C THR A 47 9.78 -0.29 12.40
N LYS A 48 9.82 -1.59 12.11
CA LYS A 48 9.21 -2.16 10.90
C LYS A 48 8.26 -3.28 11.26
N LEU A 49 7.03 -3.18 10.78
CA LEU A 49 6.04 -4.25 10.85
C LEU A 49 5.95 -4.89 9.47
N PHE A 50 6.15 -6.19 9.36
CA PHE A 50 5.97 -6.92 8.11
C PHE A 50 4.72 -7.77 8.20
N LEU A 51 3.84 -7.65 7.21
CA LEU A 51 2.58 -8.39 7.11
C LEU A 51 2.54 -9.14 5.78
N ARG A 52 2.00 -10.36 5.79
CA ARG A 52 1.78 -11.15 4.57
C ARG A 52 0.46 -11.92 4.62
N ASP A 53 -0.16 -12.04 3.45
CA ASP A 53 -1.31 -12.89 3.21
C ASP A 53 -0.88 -14.08 2.34
N HIS A 54 -0.85 -15.27 2.93
CA HIS A 54 -0.51 -16.50 2.21
C HIS A 54 -1.63 -16.98 1.30
N ALA A 55 -2.86 -16.71 1.70
CA ALA A 55 -4.03 -17.15 0.99
C ALA A 55 -4.28 -16.29 -0.26
N ASN A 56 -3.54 -15.18 -0.42
CA ASN A 56 -3.70 -14.21 -1.51
C ASN A 56 -5.18 -13.81 -1.68
N CYS A 57 -5.83 -13.56 -0.55
CA CYS A 57 -7.27 -13.30 -0.42
C CYS A 57 -7.55 -11.84 -0.05
N HIS A 58 -6.65 -10.94 -0.45
CA HIS A 58 -6.73 -9.50 -0.16
C HIS A 58 -6.84 -9.21 1.35
N TYR A 59 -6.26 -10.07 2.20
CA TYR A 59 -6.36 -10.03 3.66
C TYR A 59 -7.79 -10.13 4.23
N THR A 60 -8.78 -10.53 3.44
CA THR A 60 -10.16 -10.73 3.94
C THR A 60 -10.28 -11.85 4.97
N LYS A 61 -9.35 -12.81 4.95
CA LYS A 61 -9.25 -13.90 5.94
C LYS A 61 -8.27 -13.57 7.08
N GLY A 62 -7.97 -12.29 7.27
CA GLY A 62 -7.03 -11.81 8.26
C GLY A 62 -5.56 -12.07 7.90
N ILE A 63 -4.70 -11.86 8.90
CA ILE A 63 -3.26 -12.06 8.85
C ILE A 63 -2.97 -13.44 9.44
N GLN A 64 -2.53 -14.38 8.61
CA GLN A 64 -2.42 -15.79 8.99
C GLN A 64 -1.63 -16.01 10.30
N GLY A 65 -2.26 -16.70 11.26
CA GLY A 65 -1.66 -16.98 12.56
C GLY A 65 -1.63 -15.78 13.52
N VAL A 66 -2.37 -14.71 13.20
CA VAL A 66 -2.50 -13.51 14.02
C VAL A 66 -3.98 -13.12 14.15
N THR A 67 -4.71 -13.05 13.04
CA THR A 67 -6.13 -12.66 12.98
C THR A 67 -6.89 -13.54 12.00
N GLU A 68 -8.22 -13.58 12.11
CA GLU A 68 -9.09 -14.45 11.32
C GLU A 68 -9.90 -13.70 10.24
N ASN A 69 -9.96 -12.37 10.33
CA ASN A 69 -10.73 -11.51 9.43
C ASN A 69 -10.14 -10.08 9.36
N GLU A 70 -10.75 -9.26 8.52
CA GLU A 70 -10.34 -7.87 8.30
C GLU A 70 -10.53 -7.01 9.56
N GLU A 71 -11.65 -7.14 10.26
CA GLU A 71 -11.94 -6.35 11.46
C GLU A 71 -10.91 -6.62 12.57
N GLU A 72 -10.61 -7.89 12.83
CA GLU A 72 -9.55 -8.28 13.77
C GLU A 72 -8.18 -7.78 13.33
N SER A 73 -7.91 -7.73 12.03
CA SER A 73 -6.66 -7.16 11.50
C SER A 73 -6.52 -5.68 11.83
N VAL A 74 -7.61 -4.91 11.71
CA VAL A 74 -7.63 -3.49 12.11
C VAL A 74 -7.43 -3.35 13.63
N GLU A 75 -8.11 -4.14 14.45
CA GLU A 75 -7.97 -4.08 15.92
C GLU A 75 -6.57 -4.50 16.37
N PHE A 76 -5.97 -5.52 15.73
CA PHE A 76 -4.59 -5.92 15.97
C PHE A 76 -3.60 -4.79 15.63
N LEU A 77 -3.76 -4.15 14.47
CA LEU A 77 -2.91 -3.04 14.07
C LEU A 77 -3.05 -1.87 15.04
N LYS A 78 -4.28 -1.53 15.43
CA LYS A 78 -4.54 -0.50 16.44
C LYS A 78 -3.85 -0.82 17.77
N TYR A 79 -3.99 -2.06 18.26
CA TYR A 79 -3.30 -2.51 19.47
C TYR A 79 -1.77 -2.34 19.36
N LEU A 80 -1.17 -2.70 18.21
CA LEU A 80 0.26 -2.51 18.00
C LEU A 80 0.67 -1.04 17.99
N LEU A 81 -0.10 -0.18 17.32
CA LEU A 81 0.14 1.26 17.32
C LEU A 81 0.08 1.84 18.73
N ASP A 82 -0.93 1.47 19.52
CA ASP A 82 -1.08 1.91 20.91
C ASP A 82 0.07 1.40 21.80
N LYS A 83 0.53 0.16 21.58
CA LYS A 83 1.63 -0.46 22.33
C LYS A 83 2.98 0.20 22.04
N ILE A 84 3.27 0.50 20.77
CA ILE A 84 4.54 1.10 20.33
C ILE A 84 4.54 2.61 20.61
N GLY A 85 3.40 3.27 20.43
CA GLY A 85 3.25 4.71 20.55
C GLY A 85 4.08 5.53 19.55
N PRO A 86 4.13 5.16 18.26
CA PRO A 86 4.92 5.89 17.28
C PRO A 86 4.34 7.29 17.05
N LYS A 87 5.20 8.26 16.75
CA LYS A 87 4.80 9.63 16.38
C LYS A 87 4.41 9.74 14.91
N ARG A 88 4.91 8.81 14.08
CA ARG A 88 4.59 8.68 12.67
C ARG A 88 4.35 7.23 12.31
N VAL A 89 3.38 6.98 11.43
CA VAL A 89 3.06 5.67 10.87
C VAL A 89 3.02 5.78 9.35
N SER A 90 3.88 5.01 8.68
CA SER A 90 3.86 4.89 7.23
C SER A 90 3.46 3.48 6.82
N PHE A 91 2.53 3.34 5.89
CA PHE A 91 2.18 2.06 5.30
C PHE A 91 2.77 1.96 3.90
N ILE A 92 3.32 0.80 3.55
CA ILE A 92 3.92 0.52 2.25
C ILE A 92 3.35 -0.80 1.75
N SER A 93 2.81 -0.81 0.55
CA SER A 93 2.28 -2.01 -0.07
C SER A 93 2.48 -2.00 -1.58
N GLY A 94 2.20 -3.14 -2.20
CA GLY A 94 2.07 -3.18 -3.64
C GLY A 94 1.11 -4.25 -4.11
N SER A 95 0.55 -4.05 -5.30
CA SER A 95 -0.38 -4.99 -5.92
C SER A 95 -1.54 -5.35 -4.98
N LEU A 96 -1.88 -6.63 -4.87
CA LEU A 96 -2.96 -7.22 -4.09
C LEU A 96 -3.11 -6.69 -2.65
N GLY A 97 -1.99 -6.37 -1.96
CA GLY A 97 -2.01 -5.88 -0.59
C GLY A 97 -2.48 -4.43 -0.45
N SER A 98 -2.51 -3.67 -1.56
CA SER A 98 -2.84 -2.24 -1.56
C SER A 98 -4.26 -1.95 -1.09
N HIS A 99 -5.20 -2.82 -1.43
CA HIS A 99 -6.61 -2.63 -1.09
C HIS A 99 -6.82 -2.57 0.43
N ALA A 100 -6.36 -3.62 1.13
CA ALA A 100 -6.40 -3.68 2.59
C ALA A 100 -5.57 -2.56 3.23
N THR A 101 -4.41 -2.23 2.66
CA THR A 101 -3.51 -1.17 3.17
C THR A 101 -4.19 0.20 3.18
N VAL A 102 -4.89 0.57 2.10
CA VAL A 102 -5.66 1.82 2.01
C VAL A 102 -6.75 1.83 3.07
N LEU A 103 -7.52 0.74 3.18
CA LEU A 103 -8.61 0.63 4.13
C LEU A 103 -8.13 0.78 5.58
N TRP A 104 -7.12 0.00 5.96
CA TRP A 104 -6.52 0.03 7.30
C TRP A 104 -5.92 1.39 7.61
N GLY A 105 -5.16 1.96 6.67
CA GLY A 105 -4.51 3.26 6.87
C GLY A 105 -5.50 4.38 7.17
N HIS A 106 -6.64 4.44 6.44
CA HIS A 106 -7.68 5.42 6.72
C HIS A 106 -8.48 5.12 8.01
N LYS A 107 -8.75 3.86 8.33
CA LYS A 107 -9.43 3.48 9.59
C LYS A 107 -8.57 3.79 10.83
N LEU A 108 -7.25 3.67 10.70
CA LEU A 108 -6.28 3.90 11.78
C LEU A 108 -5.77 5.34 11.86
N GLY A 109 -5.91 6.12 10.79
CA GLY A 109 -5.43 7.50 10.72
C GLY A 109 -3.91 7.61 10.62
N VAL A 110 -3.28 6.80 9.76
CA VAL A 110 -1.82 6.83 9.55
C VAL A 110 -1.39 8.09 8.80
N ASP A 111 -0.13 8.49 8.92
CA ASP A 111 0.37 9.71 8.30
C ASP A 111 0.46 9.58 6.78
N ASP A 112 1.08 8.49 6.30
CA ASP A 112 1.29 8.29 4.88
C ASP A 112 1.18 6.83 4.42
N ILE A 113 0.70 6.67 3.19
CA ILE A 113 0.52 5.37 2.52
C ILE A 113 1.26 5.42 1.18
N HIS A 114 2.07 4.41 0.89
CA HIS A 114 2.81 4.26 -0.37
C HIS A 114 2.37 2.98 -1.09
N LEU A 115 1.70 3.13 -2.24
CA LEU A 115 1.14 2.03 -3.02
C LEU A 115 1.89 1.86 -4.33
N ILE A 116 2.49 0.68 -4.55
CA ILE A 116 3.23 0.37 -5.77
C ILE A 116 2.41 -0.60 -6.64
N GLY A 117 2.00 -0.16 -7.83
CA GLY A 117 1.03 -0.88 -8.65
C GLY A 117 -0.28 -1.07 -7.88
N PRO A 118 -1.00 0.02 -7.60
CA PRO A 118 -2.10 0.03 -6.64
C PRO A 118 -3.27 -0.86 -7.09
N VAL A 119 -4.04 -1.35 -6.11
CA VAL A 119 -5.36 -1.97 -6.31
C VAL A 119 -6.34 -1.18 -5.45
N THR A 120 -7.12 -0.31 -6.07
CA THR A 120 -8.10 0.59 -5.44
C THR A 120 -9.54 0.21 -5.78
N ASP A 121 -9.74 -0.62 -6.80
CA ASP A 121 -11.02 -1.16 -7.21
C ASP A 121 -10.85 -2.65 -7.58
N LEU A 122 -11.54 -3.53 -6.86
CA LEU A 122 -11.49 -4.97 -7.08
C LEU A 122 -12.19 -5.37 -8.38
N MET A 123 -13.24 -4.66 -8.79
CA MET A 123 -13.93 -4.91 -10.06
C MET A 123 -13.00 -4.63 -11.24
N LEU A 124 -12.31 -3.48 -11.22
CA LEU A 124 -11.30 -3.17 -12.23
C LEU A 124 -10.17 -4.19 -12.24
N GLY A 125 -9.88 -4.87 -11.13
CA GLY A 125 -8.87 -5.92 -11.06
C GLY A 125 -9.32 -7.23 -11.72
N ILE A 126 -10.56 -7.66 -11.50
CA ILE A 126 -11.07 -8.96 -11.99
C ILE A 126 -11.48 -8.95 -13.47
N GLU A 127 -11.79 -7.78 -14.04
CA GLU A 127 -12.15 -7.64 -15.46
C GLU A 127 -10.93 -7.70 -16.42
N GLN A 128 -9.72 -7.74 -15.89
CA GLN A 128 -8.48 -7.63 -16.66
C GLN A 128 -7.93 -8.98 -17.10
N GLU A 129 -7.16 -9.00 -18.19
CA GLU A 129 -6.54 -10.23 -18.71
C GLU A 129 -5.73 -11.00 -17.65
N ARG A 130 -5.07 -10.25 -16.75
CA ARG A 130 -4.25 -10.80 -15.66
C ARG A 130 -5.06 -11.69 -14.71
N ALA A 131 -6.33 -11.38 -14.45
CA ALA A 131 -7.19 -12.15 -13.56
C ALA A 131 -7.43 -13.58 -14.06
N TYR A 132 -7.36 -13.79 -15.38
CA TYR A 132 -7.52 -15.11 -16.01
C TYR A 132 -6.23 -15.94 -16.02
N HIS A 133 -5.09 -15.37 -15.64
CA HIS A 133 -3.85 -16.13 -15.56
C HIS A 133 -3.90 -17.12 -14.37
N PRO A 134 -3.52 -18.40 -14.53
CA PRO A 134 -3.69 -19.42 -13.50
C PRO A 134 -3.08 -19.09 -12.14
N ALA A 135 -1.99 -18.32 -12.11
CA ALA A 135 -1.34 -17.88 -10.87
C ALA A 135 -2.20 -16.95 -10.00
N PHE A 136 -3.16 -16.24 -10.59
CA PHE A 136 -4.04 -15.29 -9.92
C PHE A 136 -5.48 -15.77 -9.77
N ALA A 137 -5.82 -16.96 -10.30
CA ALA A 137 -7.20 -17.45 -10.36
C ALA A 137 -7.89 -17.51 -8.99
N GLU A 138 -7.19 -17.96 -7.93
CA GLU A 138 -7.76 -18.00 -6.58
C GLU A 138 -8.00 -16.59 -6.00
N SER A 139 -7.07 -15.66 -6.22
CA SER A 139 -7.23 -14.26 -5.81
C SER A 139 -8.39 -13.60 -6.56
N ALA A 140 -8.48 -13.79 -7.88
CA ALA A 140 -9.57 -13.28 -8.71
C ALA A 140 -10.92 -13.86 -8.28
N LYS A 141 -10.96 -15.15 -7.93
CA LYS A 141 -12.17 -15.79 -7.39
C LYS A 141 -12.60 -15.19 -6.06
N VAL A 142 -11.65 -14.92 -5.15
CA VAL A 142 -11.96 -14.24 -3.87
C VAL A 142 -12.49 -12.84 -4.13
N ALA A 143 -11.85 -12.05 -4.99
CA ALA A 143 -12.30 -10.72 -5.33
C ALA A 143 -13.70 -10.73 -5.99
N GLN A 144 -13.98 -11.68 -6.89
CA GLN A 144 -15.30 -11.87 -7.48
C GLN A 144 -16.34 -12.24 -6.41
N GLN A 145 -16.00 -13.11 -5.45
CA GLN A 145 -16.90 -13.44 -4.35
C GLN A 145 -17.24 -12.20 -3.50
N MET A 146 -16.24 -11.37 -3.18
CA MET A 146 -16.47 -10.12 -2.43
C MET A 146 -17.42 -9.19 -3.19
N VAL A 147 -17.26 -9.08 -4.50
CA VAL A 147 -18.16 -8.33 -5.38
C VAL A 147 -19.58 -8.89 -5.33
N ASP A 148 -19.74 -10.20 -5.52
CA ASP A 148 -21.05 -10.85 -5.58
C ASP A 148 -21.80 -10.76 -4.24
N GLU A 149 -21.06 -10.78 -3.12
CA GLU A 149 -21.59 -10.62 -1.76
C GLU A 149 -21.87 -9.17 -1.37
N GLY A 150 -21.54 -8.20 -2.23
CA GLY A 150 -21.79 -6.78 -1.99
C GLY A 150 -20.87 -6.19 -0.91
N TYR A 151 -19.60 -6.62 -0.87
CA TYR A 151 -18.60 -6.06 0.03
C TYR A 151 -18.49 -4.54 -0.14
N GLU A 152 -18.62 -3.80 0.98
CA GLU A 152 -18.76 -2.34 0.98
C GLU A 152 -17.58 -1.64 0.30
N TYR A 153 -16.38 -2.21 0.41
CA TYR A 153 -15.15 -1.58 -0.05
C TYR A 153 -14.67 -2.11 -1.41
N VAL A 154 -15.53 -2.69 -2.26
CA VAL A 154 -15.12 -3.14 -3.63
C VAL A 154 -14.39 -2.04 -4.40
N ASN A 155 -14.86 -0.80 -4.33
CA ASN A 155 -14.17 0.37 -4.84
C ASN A 155 -13.87 1.35 -3.69
N LEU A 156 -12.59 1.65 -3.49
CA LEU A 156 -12.11 2.47 -2.38
C LEU A 156 -12.35 3.97 -2.58
N ARG A 157 -12.75 4.44 -3.76
CA ARG A 157 -12.87 5.87 -4.07
C ARG A 157 -13.79 6.60 -3.13
N GLU A 158 -15.03 6.12 -2.96
CA GLU A 158 -16.03 6.79 -2.11
C GLU A 158 -15.57 6.80 -0.65
N PHE A 159 -15.02 5.68 -0.17
CA PHE A 159 -14.45 5.56 1.16
C PHE A 159 -13.29 6.54 1.38
N MET A 160 -12.33 6.62 0.45
CA MET A 160 -11.21 7.56 0.53
C MET A 160 -11.68 9.02 0.47
N GLN A 161 -12.67 9.32 -0.38
CA GLN A 161 -13.23 10.66 -0.50
C GLN A 161 -13.93 11.12 0.79
N ALA A 162 -14.63 10.22 1.47
CA ALA A 162 -15.26 10.48 2.77
C ALA A 162 -14.25 10.62 3.92
N ASN A 163 -13.00 10.18 3.75
CA ASN A 163 -11.97 10.11 4.79
C ASN A 163 -10.67 10.86 4.42
N THR A 164 -10.76 11.89 3.58
CA THR A 164 -9.59 12.68 3.11
C THR A 164 -8.80 13.40 4.23
N ASP A 165 -9.38 13.51 5.43
CA ASP A 165 -8.76 14.08 6.62
C ASP A 165 -8.03 13.05 7.50
N LYS A 166 -8.21 11.74 7.24
CA LYS A 166 -7.65 10.66 8.05
C LYS A 166 -6.20 10.34 7.74
N VAL A 167 -5.78 10.55 6.50
CA VAL A 167 -4.41 10.27 6.04
C VAL A 167 -3.85 11.55 5.42
N ASP A 168 -2.62 11.90 5.75
CA ASP A 168 -2.01 13.13 5.25
C ASP A 168 -1.55 13.00 3.80
N CYS A 169 -1.08 11.82 3.39
CA CYS A 169 -0.69 11.53 2.01
C CYS A 169 -0.93 10.07 1.60
N VAL A 170 -1.46 9.87 0.39
CA VAL A 170 -1.43 8.58 -0.31
C VAL A 170 -0.60 8.76 -1.58
N ASP A 171 0.58 8.16 -1.61
CA ASP A 171 1.46 8.13 -2.77
C ASP A 171 1.19 6.89 -3.62
N LEU A 172 0.92 7.13 -4.90
CA LEU A 172 0.78 6.08 -5.91
C LEU A 172 2.06 6.00 -6.74
N TYR A 173 2.56 4.79 -6.99
CA TYR A 173 3.71 4.53 -7.85
C TYR A 173 3.28 3.54 -8.94
N TYR A 174 3.24 4.00 -10.19
CA TYR A 174 2.84 3.17 -11.34
C TYR A 174 3.57 3.60 -12.61
N GLY A 175 3.56 2.74 -13.63
CA GLY A 175 4.27 2.97 -14.88
C GLY A 175 3.30 3.09 -16.06
N LEU A 176 3.72 3.82 -17.10
CA LEU A 176 2.88 4.05 -18.28
C LEU A 176 2.74 2.82 -19.20
N ASP A 177 3.46 1.72 -18.93
CA ASP A 177 3.39 0.49 -19.73
C ASP A 177 2.36 -0.52 -19.16
N ASP A 178 1.61 -0.18 -18.09
CA ASP A 178 0.64 -1.06 -17.46
C ASP A 178 -0.75 -0.38 -17.34
N GLN A 179 -1.66 -0.72 -18.26
CA GLN A 179 -2.99 -0.13 -18.29
C GLN A 179 -3.79 -0.40 -17.01
N MET A 180 -3.62 -1.58 -16.40
CA MET A 180 -4.31 -1.91 -15.16
C MET A 180 -3.89 -0.97 -14.04
N ASP A 181 -2.59 -0.75 -13.84
CA ASP A 181 -2.11 0.15 -12.79
C ASP A 181 -2.50 1.62 -13.07
N ILE A 182 -2.57 2.02 -14.35
CA ILE A 182 -3.09 3.35 -14.75
C ILE A 182 -4.56 3.49 -14.36
N ASP A 183 -5.41 2.52 -14.68
CA ASP A 183 -6.84 2.56 -14.37
C ASP A 183 -7.08 2.56 -12.84
N GLN A 184 -6.33 1.74 -12.11
CA GLN A 184 -6.37 1.66 -10.65
C GLN A 184 -5.91 2.95 -9.97
N ALA A 185 -4.90 3.63 -10.53
CA ALA A 185 -4.49 4.95 -10.04
C ALA A 185 -5.51 6.04 -10.42
N GLY A 186 -5.98 6.02 -11.66
CA GLY A 186 -7.01 6.91 -12.21
C GLY A 186 -8.28 6.96 -11.37
N ASN A 187 -8.63 5.85 -10.73
CA ASN A 187 -9.78 5.76 -9.82
C ASN A 187 -9.68 6.69 -8.58
N VAL A 188 -8.48 7.14 -8.16
CA VAL A 188 -8.30 7.91 -6.92
C VAL A 188 -7.32 9.08 -7.00
N GLU A 189 -6.58 9.24 -8.10
CA GLU A 189 -5.46 10.20 -8.17
C GLU A 189 -5.84 11.70 -8.12
N ASP A 190 -7.11 12.02 -8.38
CA ASP A 190 -7.68 13.37 -8.24
C ASP A 190 -8.09 13.73 -6.80
N LEU A 191 -8.04 12.76 -5.87
CA LEU A 191 -8.39 13.02 -4.48
C LEU A 191 -7.35 13.95 -3.79
N PRO A 192 -7.79 14.83 -2.88
CA PRO A 192 -6.98 15.95 -2.42
C PRO A 192 -5.73 15.55 -1.60
N HIS A 193 -5.72 14.37 -0.99
CA HIS A 193 -4.59 13.82 -0.25
C HIS A 193 -3.76 12.81 -1.05
N VAL A 194 -4.07 12.60 -2.34
CA VAL A 194 -3.36 11.65 -3.21
C VAL A 194 -2.30 12.37 -4.04
N ARG A 195 -1.16 11.72 -4.27
CA ARG A 195 -0.08 12.15 -5.15
C ARG A 195 0.40 10.98 -5.98
N SER A 196 0.64 11.18 -7.27
CA SER A 196 1.09 10.13 -8.19
C SER A 196 2.55 10.33 -8.57
N THR A 197 3.38 9.28 -8.49
CA THR A 197 4.72 9.21 -9.10
C THR A 197 4.63 8.25 -10.27
N VAL A 198 4.63 8.82 -11.48
CA VAL A 198 4.33 8.11 -12.72
C VAL A 198 5.63 7.85 -13.47
N TYR A 199 6.03 6.59 -13.57
CA TYR A 199 7.24 6.19 -14.29
C TYR A 199 6.99 6.19 -15.80
N HIS A 200 7.89 6.81 -16.56
CA HIS A 200 7.80 6.92 -18.03
C HIS A 200 7.89 5.57 -18.74
N ARG A 201 8.42 4.55 -18.04
CA ARG A 201 8.51 3.15 -18.46
C ARG A 201 8.36 2.25 -17.26
N GLY A 202 7.90 1.02 -17.50
CA GLY A 202 7.77 -0.03 -16.50
C GLY A 202 6.34 -0.57 -16.47
N ASP A 203 6.26 -1.90 -16.47
CA ASP A 203 5.03 -2.64 -16.20
C ASP A 203 4.86 -2.85 -14.67
N HIS A 204 3.76 -3.49 -14.26
CA HIS A 204 3.46 -3.81 -12.86
C HIS A 204 4.59 -4.52 -12.10
N PHE A 205 5.45 -5.27 -12.78
CA PHE A 205 6.54 -6.02 -12.16
C PHE A 205 7.86 -5.26 -12.18
N ARG A 206 8.04 -4.31 -13.11
CA ARG A 206 9.23 -3.46 -13.22
C ARG A 206 9.19 -2.23 -12.33
N VAL A 207 8.02 -1.62 -12.14
CA VAL A 207 7.89 -0.43 -11.27
C VAL A 207 8.35 -0.72 -9.83
N PRO A 208 7.96 -1.84 -9.17
CA PRO A 208 8.50 -2.20 -7.87
C PRO A 208 10.02 -2.26 -7.82
N MET A 209 10.67 -2.72 -8.89
CA MET A 209 12.14 -2.77 -8.96
C MET A 209 12.76 -1.37 -9.06
N PHE A 210 12.10 -0.42 -9.72
CA PHE A 210 12.56 0.97 -9.77
C PHE A 210 12.40 1.63 -8.41
N VAL A 211 11.19 1.59 -7.86
CA VAL A 211 10.85 2.21 -6.56
C VAL A 211 11.75 1.69 -5.43
N GLN A 212 11.98 0.38 -5.37
CA GLN A 212 12.69 -0.24 -4.23
C GLN A 212 14.21 -0.24 -4.34
N ARG A 213 14.79 -0.04 -5.53
CA ARG A 213 16.24 -0.25 -5.74
C ARG A 213 16.97 0.89 -6.41
N ARG A 214 16.26 1.78 -7.10
CA ARG A 214 16.88 2.79 -7.98
C ARG A 214 16.38 4.19 -7.70
N ASP A 215 15.14 4.33 -7.27
CA ASP A 215 14.51 5.63 -7.03
C ASP A 215 14.55 5.96 -5.54
N PRO A 216 15.33 6.98 -5.12
CA PRO A 216 15.39 7.37 -3.72
C PRO A 216 14.11 8.07 -3.25
N VAL A 217 13.21 8.48 -4.15
CA VAL A 217 12.06 9.33 -3.80
C VAL A 217 11.18 8.74 -2.71
N MET A 218 10.86 7.45 -2.78
CA MET A 218 10.04 6.82 -1.75
C MET A 218 10.79 6.74 -0.41
N SER A 219 12.06 6.31 -0.41
CA SER A 219 12.87 6.28 0.81
C SER A 219 13.08 7.66 1.41
N ASP A 220 13.27 8.69 0.59
CA ASP A 220 13.46 10.08 1.04
C ASP A 220 12.18 10.60 1.71
N ARG A 221 11.00 10.28 1.16
CA ARG A 221 9.71 10.65 1.77
C ARG A 221 9.46 9.92 3.08
N ILE A 222 9.78 8.63 3.16
CA ILE A 222 9.68 7.86 4.40
C ILE A 222 10.64 8.45 5.45
N ASN A 223 11.87 8.77 5.08
CA ASN A 223 12.88 9.30 6.00
C ASN A 223 12.75 10.79 6.32
N ALA A 224 11.86 11.52 5.64
CA ALA A 224 11.65 12.94 5.91
C ALA A 224 11.10 13.17 7.33
N ASP A 225 11.38 14.32 7.94
CA ASP A 225 10.88 14.64 9.28
C ASP A 225 9.36 14.80 9.34
N HIS A 226 8.73 15.09 8.20
CA HIS A 226 7.29 15.32 8.08
C HIS A 226 6.77 14.88 6.70
N VAL A 227 5.46 14.65 6.64
CA VAL A 227 4.76 14.34 5.39
C VAL A 227 4.38 15.62 4.67
N ASP A 228 4.88 15.79 3.44
CA ASP A 228 4.42 16.83 2.52
C ASP A 228 2.98 16.53 2.07
N LYS A 229 2.01 17.30 2.60
CA LYS A 229 0.59 17.04 2.39
C LYS A 229 0.13 17.51 1.00
N PRO A 230 -0.32 16.61 0.09
CA PRO A 230 -0.77 16.98 -1.25
C PRO A 230 -1.87 18.05 -1.24
N LYS A 231 -2.78 18.00 -0.26
CA LYS A 231 -3.87 18.97 -0.09
C LYS A 231 -3.37 20.40 0.14
N GLU A 232 -2.24 20.57 0.84
CA GLU A 232 -1.65 21.87 1.12
C GLU A 232 -0.89 22.42 -0.09
N LEU A 233 -0.18 21.54 -0.80
CA LEU A 233 0.50 21.89 -2.05
C LEU A 233 -0.51 22.35 -3.12
N ARG A 234 -1.65 21.66 -3.25
CA ARG A 234 -2.77 22.08 -4.11
C ARG A 234 -3.32 23.44 -3.72
N ARG A 235 -3.59 23.69 -2.43
CA ARG A 235 -4.05 25.00 -1.92
C ARG A 235 -3.06 26.12 -2.21
N ALA A 236 -1.76 25.82 -2.15
CA ALA A 236 -0.68 26.73 -2.49
C ALA A 236 -0.45 26.89 -4.01
N ARG A 237 -1.25 26.24 -4.87
CA ARG A 237 -1.11 26.19 -6.33
C ARG A 237 0.25 25.65 -6.80
N LYS A 238 0.86 24.77 -6.01
CA LYS A 238 2.08 24.03 -6.37
C LYS A 238 1.71 22.70 -7.00
N THR A 239 1.07 22.74 -8.16
CA THR A 239 0.50 21.56 -8.85
C THR A 239 1.24 21.19 -10.14
N ASP A 240 2.20 22.01 -10.57
CA ASP A 240 3.00 21.71 -11.75
C ASP A 240 3.74 20.37 -11.54
N PRO A 241 3.66 19.44 -12.53
CA PRO A 241 4.37 18.18 -12.42
C PRO A 241 5.87 18.39 -12.19
N ILE A 242 6.44 17.64 -11.25
CA ILE A 242 7.89 17.63 -11.01
C ILE A 242 8.49 16.50 -11.84
N GLU A 243 9.29 16.87 -12.85
CA GLU A 243 10.01 15.90 -13.67
C GLU A 243 11.28 15.42 -12.97
N LEU A 244 11.43 14.10 -12.85
CA LEU A 244 12.60 13.42 -12.30
C LEU A 244 13.51 12.84 -13.40
N GLY A 245 13.14 13.04 -14.67
CA GLY A 245 13.83 12.49 -15.85
C GLY A 245 13.45 11.04 -16.20
N TYR A 246 13.09 10.21 -15.21
CA TYR A 246 12.59 8.84 -15.40
C TYR A 246 11.12 8.66 -14.96
N ALA A 247 10.57 9.65 -14.27
CA ALA A 247 9.21 9.69 -13.77
C ALA A 247 8.75 11.16 -13.63
N SER A 248 7.45 11.35 -13.48
CA SER A 248 6.83 12.62 -13.12
C SER A 248 6.08 12.48 -11.80
N VAL A 249 6.27 13.41 -10.87
CA VAL A 249 5.42 13.54 -9.69
C VAL A 249 4.26 14.49 -10.02
N LYS A 250 3.02 14.02 -9.87
CA LYS A 250 1.80 14.74 -10.24
C LYS A 250 0.89 14.96 -9.04
N LEU A 251 0.28 16.13 -9.02
CA LEU A 251 -0.79 16.52 -8.10
C LEU A 251 -1.97 16.96 -8.99
N LEU A 252 -2.83 16.00 -9.33
CA LEU A 252 -4.00 16.24 -10.18
C LEU A 252 -5.10 17.00 -9.44
#